data_AF-A0A6S6SVS5-F1
#
_entry.id   AF-A0A6S6SVS5-F1
#
_cell.length_a   1.000
_cell.length_b   1.000
_cell.length_c   1.000
_cell.angle_alpha   90.00
_cell.angle_beta   90.00
_cell.angle_gamma   90.00
#
_symmetry.space_group_name_H-M   'P 1'
#
loop_
_entity.id
_entity.type
_entity.pdbx_description
1 polymer ?
#
loop_
_entity_poly.entity_id
_entity_poly.type
_entity_poly.pdbx_seq_one_letter_code
_entity_poly.pdbx_strand_id
1 'polypeptide(L)' 'MTYKILKSDPYKDSIEDFEEAVNKYLKDGWEPTGGIYMRDVYQKSSGVEFTQFFQSITKVD' A
#
# COMPACT_ATOMS: atom_id res chain seq x y z
N MET A 1 0.24 0.83 20.70
CA MET A 1 -0.46 0.89 19.40
C MET A 1 0.35 1.71 18.42
N THR A 2 0.96 1.03 17.46
CA THR A 2 1.75 1.64 16.38
C THR A 2 0.96 1.54 15.07
N TYR A 3 0.95 2.58 14.24
CA TYR A 3 0.28 2.55 12.93
C TYR A 3 1.25 2.83 11.78
N LYS A 4 0.95 2.30 10.59
CA LYS A 4 1.67 2.55 9.34
C LYS A 4 0.69 2.63 8.17
N ILE A 5 1.06 3.34 7.12
CA ILE A 5 0.35 3.34 5.84
C ILE A 5 1.29 2.72 4.80
N LEU A 6 0.90 1.57 4.28
CA LEU A 6 1.53 0.94 3.12
C LEU A 6 1.03 1.64 1.86
N LYS A 7 1.93 1.86 0.91
CA LYS A 7 1.64 2.45 -0.40
C LYS A 7 2.36 1.64 -1.48
N SER A 8 1.71 1.39 -2.62
CA SER A 8 2.40 0.81 -3.77
C SER A 8 3.27 1.88 -4.47
N ASP A 9 4.49 1.52 -4.90
CA ASP A 9 5.26 2.35 -5.84
C ASP A 9 4.86 2.00 -7.28
N PRO A 10 4.10 2.84 -7.97
CA PRO A 10 3.58 2.54 -9.30
C PRO A 10 4.65 2.45 -10.40
N TYR A 11 5.89 2.84 -10.12
CA TYR A 11 7.00 2.79 -11.07
C TYR A 11 7.93 1.60 -10.85
N LYS A 12 7.77 0.89 -9.73
CA LYS A 12 8.67 -0.18 -9.30
C LYS A 12 7.95 -1.45 -8.88
N ASP A 13 6.77 -1.28 -8.32
CA ASP A 13 5.99 -2.33 -7.70
C ASP A 13 4.82 -2.66 -8.62
N SER A 14 4.72 -3.93 -8.99
CA SER A 14 3.50 -4.55 -9.47
C SER A 14 2.44 -4.58 -8.37
N ILE A 15 1.20 -4.90 -8.72
CA ILE A 15 0.15 -5.16 -7.72
C ILE A 15 0.57 -6.32 -6.78
N GLU A 16 1.29 -7.31 -7.31
CA GLU A 16 1.80 -8.46 -6.57
C GLU A 16 2.80 -8.03 -5.48
N ASP A 17 3.63 -7.02 -5.76
CA ASP A 17 4.60 -6.47 -4.80
C ASP A 17 3.90 -5.76 -3.62
N PHE A 18 2.76 -5.09 -3.88
CA PHE A 18 1.96 -4.47 -2.82
C PHE A 18 1.26 -5.53 -1.94
N GLU A 19 0.70 -6.58 -2.54
CA GLU A 19 0.15 -7.70 -1.79
C GLU A 19 1.21 -8.39 -0.93
N GLU A 20 2.41 -8.59 -1.46
CA GLU A 20 3.52 -9.16 -0.69
C GLU A 20 3.88 -8.26 0.51
N ALA A 21 3.96 -6.95 0.30
CA ALA A 21 4.20 -5.98 1.37
C ALA A 21 3.13 -6.08 2.46
N VAL A 22 1.85 -6.10 2.11
CA VAL A 22 0.75 -6.25 3.08
C VAL A 22 0.88 -7.59 3.82
N ASN A 23 1.04 -8.70 3.10
CA ASN A 23 1.14 -10.04 3.68
C ASN A 23 2.30 -10.20 4.65
N LYS A 24 3.43 -9.53 4.40
CA LYS A 24 4.57 -9.50 5.33
C LYS A 24 4.17 -8.92 6.69
N TYR A 25 3.49 -7.78 6.68
CA TYR A 25 3.05 -7.13 7.92
C TYR A 25 2.01 -7.97 8.67
N LEU A 26 1.09 -8.62 7.96
CA LEU A 26 0.12 -9.54 8.56
C LEU A 26 0.81 -10.71 9.27
N LYS A 27 1.84 -11.31 8.65
CA LYS A 27 2.64 -12.37 9.28
C LYS A 27 3.39 -11.89 10.53
N ASP A 28 3.77 -10.62 10.56
CA ASP A 28 4.46 -9.98 11.70
C ASP A 28 3.51 -9.53 12.83
N GLY A 29 2.23 -9.92 12.77
CA GLY A 29 1.21 -9.62 13.78
C GLY A 29 0.64 -8.20 13.68
N TRP A 30 0.71 -7.57 12.51
CA TRP A 30 -0.01 -6.34 12.25
C TRP A 30 -1.40 -6.65 11.68
N GLU A 31 -2.33 -5.74 11.88
CA GLU A 31 -3.72 -5.87 11.45
C GLU A 31 -4.11 -4.71 10.52
N PRO A 32 -4.92 -4.94 9.48
CA PRO A 32 -5.46 -3.87 8.66
C PRO A 32 -6.40 -2.99 9.49
N THR A 33 -6.23 -1.68 9.39
CA THR A 33 -7.12 -0.70 10.02
C THR A 33 -7.91 0.04 8.95
N GLY A 34 -8.89 -0.65 8.37
CA GLY A 34 -9.73 -0.14 7.29
C GLY A 34 -9.51 -0.87 5.97
N GLY A 35 -10.18 -0.41 4.92
CA GLY A 35 -10.07 -0.97 3.58
C GLY A 35 -8.88 -0.45 2.78
N ILE A 36 -8.60 -1.13 1.66
CA ILE A 36 -7.65 -0.67 0.66
C ILE A 36 -8.23 0.56 -0.04
N TYR A 37 -7.46 1.62 -0.11
CA TYR A 37 -7.79 2.83 -0.87
C TYR A 37 -7.02 2.82 -2.18
N MET A 38 -7.70 3.09 -3.29
CA MET A 38 -7.12 3.19 -4.62
C MET A 38 -7.22 4.61 -5.13
N ARG A 39 -6.16 5.11 -5.75
CA ARG A 39 -6.13 6.44 -6.36
C ARG A 39 -5.43 6.40 -7.70
N ASP A 40 -6.12 6.87 -8.73
CA ASP A 40 -5.50 7.13 -10.02
C ASP A 40 -4.72 8.44 -9.96
N VAL A 41 -3.46 8.38 -10.38
CA VAL A 41 -2.54 9.51 -10.34
C VAL A 41 -1.98 9.72 -11.74
N TYR A 42 -2.17 10.93 -12.24
CA TYR A 42 -1.56 11.38 -13.47
C TYR A 42 -0.25 12.12 -13.17
N GLN A 43 0.88 11.56 -13.58
CA GLN A 43 2.17 12.21 -13.42
C GLN A 43 2.49 13.07 -14.64
N LYS A 44 2.29 14.38 -14.50
CA LYS A 44 2.52 15.37 -15.57
C LYS A 44 3.92 15.32 -16.21
N SER A 45 4.95 14.95 -15.46
CA SER A 45 6.34 14.90 -15.97
C SER A 45 6.60 13.74 -16.94
N SER A 46 5.87 12.63 -16.80
CA SER A 46 6.00 11.44 -17.66
C SER A 46 4.82 11.27 -18.61
N GLY A 47 3.70 11.94 -18.36
CA GLY A 47 2.45 11.75 -19.12
C GLY A 47 1.77 10.41 -18.85
N VAL A 48 2.19 9.70 -17.79
CA VAL A 48 1.69 8.37 -17.44
C VAL A 48 0.62 8.48 -16.37
N GLU A 49 -0.45 7.71 -16.54
CA GLU A 49 -1.50 7.46 -15.56
C GLU A 49 -1.31 6.06 -14.95
N PHE A 50 -1.43 5.97 -13.63
CA PHE A 50 -1.30 4.72 -12.88
C PHE A 50 -2.16 4.75 -11.63
N THR A 51 -2.54 3.57 -11.16
CA THR A 51 -3.29 3.40 -9.91
C THR A 51 -2.33 3.13 -8.75
N GLN A 52 -2.45 3.90 -7.68
CA GLN A 52 -1.76 3.67 -6.42
C GLN A 52 -2.70 3.02 -5.40
N PHE A 53 -2.18 2.04 -4.67
CA PHE A 53 -2.88 1.34 -3.60
C PHE A 53 -2.35 1.77 -2.25
N PHE A 54 -3.24 1.90 -1.27
CA PHE A 54 -2.90 2.29 0.09
C PHE A 54 -3.61 1.38 1.09
N GLN A 55 -2.91 0.95 2.13
CA GLN A 55 -3.48 0.17 3.23
C GLN A 55 -2.91 0.67 4.57
N SER A 56 -3.79 1.10 5.46
CA SER A 56 -3.45 1.35 6.86
C SER A 56 -3.36 0.03 7.63
N ILE A 57 -2.32 -0.10 8.44
CA ILE A 57 -2.10 -1.26 9.31
C ILE A 57 -1.69 -0.79 10.71
N THR A 58 -2.05 -1.55 11.74
CA THR A 58 -1.67 -1.28 13.14
C THR A 58 -1.10 -2.51 13.82
N LYS A 59 -0.18 -2.29 14.75
CA LYS A 59 0.25 -3.30 15.72
C LYS A 59 -0.31 -2.95 17.08
N VAL A 60 -1.07 -3.88 17.64
CA VAL A 60 -1.50 -3.84 19.03
C VAL A 60 -0.47 -4.67 19.79
N ASP A 61 0.26 -4.01 20.68
CA ASP A 61 1.32 -4.60 21.50
C ASP A 61 0.72 -5.41 22.64
#